data_AF-A0A8C6FQ46-F1
#
_entry.id   AF-A0A8C6FQ46-F1
#
_cell.length_a   1.000
_cell.length_b   1.000
_cell.length_c   1.000
_cell.angle_alpha   90.00
_cell.angle_beta   90.00
_cell.angle_gamma   90.00
#
_symmetry.space_group_name_H-M   'P 1'
#
loop_
_entity.id
_entity.type
_entity.pdbx_description
1 polymer ?
#
loop_
_entity_poly.entity_id
_entity_poly.type
_entity_poly.pdbx_seq_one_letter_code
_entity_poly.pdbx_strand_id
1 'polypeptide(L)' 'IIKAIYDKPTANIILNGEKLKAFPLKSGTRQGCPLSPLLFNIVLEVLATAIRAEKDMNTNWKRRTKAFTVR' A
#
# COMPACT_ATOMS: atom_id res chain seq x y z
N ILE A 1 -18.61 -20.49 -2.41
CA ILE A 1 -17.67 -19.75 -3.31
C ILE A 1 -17.44 -18.34 -2.78
N ILE A 2 -18.46 -17.48 -2.68
CA ILE A 2 -18.35 -16.10 -2.15
C ILE A 2 -17.68 -16.07 -0.77
N LYS A 3 -18.12 -16.88 0.20
CA LYS A 3 -17.54 -16.95 1.55
C LYS A 3 -16.01 -17.20 1.59
N ALA A 4 -15.49 -18.02 0.69
CA ALA A 4 -14.06 -18.33 0.60
C ALA A 4 -13.22 -17.14 0.09
N ILE A 5 -13.83 -16.24 -0.68
CA ILE A 5 -13.18 -15.03 -1.21
C ILE A 5 -13.08 -13.94 -0.12
N TYR A 6 -14.04 -13.90 0.81
CA TYR A 6 -14.16 -12.87 1.85
C TYR A 6 -13.60 -13.25 3.23
N ASP A 7 -13.34 -14.54 3.50
CA ASP A 7 -12.90 -14.98 4.83
C ASP A 7 -11.51 -14.43 5.23
N LYS A 8 -10.67 -14.07 4.26
CA LYS A 8 -9.32 -13.51 4.51
C LYS A 8 -8.67 -12.98 3.22
N PRO A 9 -9.15 -11.87 2.65
CA PRO A 9 -8.45 -11.28 1.52
C PRO A 9 -7.05 -10.86 1.99
N THR A 10 -6.03 -11.42 1.36
CA THR A 10 -4.63 -11.08 1.62
C THR A 10 -4.21 -10.06 0.56
N ALA A 11 -3.89 -8.84 0.98
CA ALA A 11 -3.40 -7.82 0.06
C ALA A 11 -1.91 -8.07 -0.24
N ASN A 12 -1.59 -8.25 -1.52
CA ASN A 12 -0.22 -8.30 -2.01
C ASN A 12 -0.03 -7.08 -2.93
N ILE A 13 0.70 -6.06 -2.46
CA ILE A 13 0.98 -4.85 -3.24
C ILE A 13 2.39 -5.01 -3.84
N ILE A 14 2.52 -4.86 -5.15
CA ILE A 14 3.80 -4.84 -5.86
C ILE A 14 4.09 -3.39 -6.27
N LEU A 15 5.21 -2.83 -5.82
CA LEU A 15 5.63 -1.48 -6.13
C LEU A 15 7.01 -1.50 -6.78
N ASN A 16 7.12 -1.05 -8.03
CA ASN A 16 8.37 -0.98 -8.79
C ASN A 16 9.18 -2.30 -8.78
N GLY A 17 8.48 -3.44 -8.86
CA GLY A 17 9.09 -4.79 -8.82
C GLY A 17 9.34 -5.33 -7.41
N GLU A 18 9.21 -4.52 -6.36
CA GLU A 18 9.34 -4.95 -4.97
C GLU A 18 7.97 -5.30 -4.40
N LYS A 19 7.82 -6.55 -3.95
CA LYS A 19 6.60 -7.02 -3.27
C LYS A 19 6.62 -6.53 -1.82
N LEU A 20 5.62 -5.74 -1.44
CA LEU A 20 5.42 -5.34 -0.05
C LEU A 20 4.97 -6.53 0.79
N LYS A 21 5.28 -6.49 2.09
CA LYS A 21 4.92 -7.56 3.04
C LYS A 21 3.40 -7.76 3.01
N ALA A 22 2.98 -8.97 2.69
CA ALA A 22 1.57 -9.33 2.64
C ALA A 22 0.93 -9.07 4.01
N PHE A 23 -0.17 -8.33 4.03
CA PHE A 23 -0.91 -8.07 5.25
C PHE A 23 -2.33 -8.63 5.15
N PRO A 24 -2.83 -9.27 6.22
CA PRO A 24 -4.21 -9.75 6.25
C PRO A 24 -5.14 -8.55 6.35
N LEU A 25 -6.08 -8.42 5.40
CA LEU A 25 -7.15 -7.43 5.52
C LEU A 25 -8.16 -7.94 6.53
N LYS A 26 -8.29 -7.27 7.68
CA LYS A 26 -9.39 -7.52 8.61
C LYS A 26 -10.67 -6.99 7.98
N SER A 27 -11.58 -7.87 7.56
CA SER A 27 -12.92 -7.49 7.11
C SER A 27 -13.75 -7.02 8.32
N GLY A 28 -13.65 -5.73 8.66
CA GLY A 28 -14.25 -5.15 9.85
C GLY A 28 -15.71 -4.70 9.71
N THR A 29 -16.30 -4.76 8.51
CA THR A 29 -17.64 -4.21 8.27
C THR A 29 -18.55 -5.20 7.56
N ARG A 30 -19.73 -5.41 8.16
CA ARG A 30 -20.84 -6.27 7.72
C ARG A 30 -21.15 -6.02 6.23
N GLN A 31 -21.24 -7.09 5.43
CA GLN A 31 -21.68 -7.04 4.04
C GLN A 31 -23.05 -6.37 3.95
N GLY A 32 -23.09 -5.16 3.39
CA GLY A 32 -24.33 -4.42 3.24
C GLY A 32 -24.21 -3.05 2.58
N CYS A 33 -23.12 -2.75 1.87
CA CYS A 33 -23.02 -1.45 1.22
C CYS A 33 -22.31 -1.53 -0.15
N PRO A 34 -22.97 -1.11 -1.25
CA PRO A 34 -22.33 -0.99 -2.57
C PRO A 34 -21.21 0.07 -2.61
N LEU A 35 -21.05 0.88 -1.55
CA LEU A 35 -19.98 1.88 -1.39
C LEU A 35 -18.67 1.30 -0.83
N SER A 36 -18.69 0.11 -0.24
CA SER A 36 -17.49 -0.50 0.38
C SER A 36 -16.34 -0.75 -0.61
N PRO A 37 -16.57 -1.20 -1.86
CA PRO A 37 -15.49 -1.40 -2.83
C PRO A 37 -14.84 -0.10 -3.28
N LEU A 38 -15.65 0.96 -3.48
CA LEU A 38 -15.15 2.27 -3.91
C LEU A 38 -14.29 2.93 -2.82
N LEU A 39 -14.78 2.91 -1.58
CA LEU A 39 -14.02 3.43 -0.43
C LEU A 39 -12.72 2.65 -0.22
N PHE A 40 -12.74 1.33 -0.44
CA PHE A 40 -11.54 0.50 -0.35
C PHE A 40 -10.49 0.87 -1.40
N ASN A 41 -10.91 1.12 -2.64
CA ASN A 41 -10.01 1.57 -3.72
C ASN A 41 -9.39 2.94 -3.41
N ILE A 42 -10.17 3.90 -2.89
CA ILE A 42 -9.67 5.23 -2.51
C ILE A 42 -8.61 5.11 -1.40
N VAL A 43 -8.86 4.28 -0.38
CA VAL A 43 -7.90 4.06 0.70
C VAL A 43 -6.61 3.43 0.18
N LEU A 44 -6.69 2.48 -0.76
CA LEU A 44 -5.52 1.89 -1.40
C LEU A 44 -4.74 2.90 -2.27
N GLU A 45 -5.42 3.80 -2.97
CA GLU A 45 -4.80 4.85 -3.79
C GLU A 45 -4.04 5.88 -2.93
N VAL A 46 -4.66 6.31 -1.82
CA VAL A 46 -4.01 7.20 -0.84
C VAL A 46 -2.78 6.53 -0.23
N LEU A 47 -2.89 5.24 0.13
CA LEU A 47 -1.77 4.47 0.66
C LEU A 47 -0.63 4.34 -0.36
N ALA A 48 -0.93 4.05 -1.62
CA ALA A 48 0.06 3.96 -2.68
C ALA A 48 0.79 5.29 -2.89
N THR A 49 0.07 6.41 -2.78
CA THR A 49 0.63 7.76 -2.90
C THR A 49 1.58 8.10 -1.76
N ALA A 50 1.21 7.77 -0.52
CA ALA A 50 2.05 7.98 0.65
C ALA A 50 3.38 7.19 0.56
N ILE A 51 3.32 5.92 0.12
CA ILE A 51 4.51 5.08 -0.02
C ILE A 51 5.45 5.60 -1.13
N ARG A 52 4.90 6.12 -2.24
CA ARG A 52 5.72 6.76 -3.29
C ARG A 52 6.46 7.99 -2.74
N ALA A 53 5.77 8.83 -1.97
CA ALA A 53 6.37 10.01 -1.35
C ALA A 53 7.50 9.65 -0.36
N GLU A 54 7.32 8.60 0.45
CA GLU A 54 8.37 8.12 1.36
C GLU A 54 9.61 7.61 0.61
N LYS A 55 9.41 6.85 -0.48
CA LYS A 55 10.51 6.37 -1.32
C LYS A 55 11.30 7.54 -1.92
N ASP A 56 10.61 8.56 -2.41
CA ASP A 56 11.24 9.76 -2.99
C ASP A 56 12.03 10.55 -1.93
N MET A 57 11.48 10.70 -0.72
CA MET A 57 12.19 11.33 0.40
C MET A 57 13.47 10.57 0.78
N ASN A 58 13.40 9.23 0.87
CA ASN A 58 14.58 8.39 1.16
C ASN A 58 15.64 8.49 0.05
N THR A 59 15.22 8.51 -1.23
CA THR A 59 16.18 8.69 -2.34
C THR A 59 16.85 10.06 -2.29
N ASN A 60 16.11 11.12 -1.94
CA ASN A 60 16.66 12.48 -1.81
C ASN A 60 17.66 12.56 -0.65
N TRP A 61 17.33 12.00 0.50
CA TRP A 61 18.26 11.90 1.64
C TRP A 61 19.56 11.17 1.28
N LYS A 62 19.48 10.04 0.56
CA LYS A 62 20.66 9.31 0.08
C LYS A 62 21.50 10.13 -0.92
N ARG A 63 20.86 10.91 -1.81
CA ARG A 63 21.58 11.80 -2.74
C ARG A 63 22.30 12.92 -1.99
N ARG A 64 21.62 13.56 -1.02
CA ARG A 64 22.19 14.65 -0.21
C ARG A 64 23.36 14.21 0.65
N THR A 65 23.25 13.07 1.30
CA THR A 65 24.35 12.49 2.10
C THR A 65 25.55 12.14 1.23
N LYS A 66 25.35 11.47 0.08
CA LYS A 66 26.44 11.20 -0.87
C LYS A 66 27.11 12.47 -1.40
N ALA A 67 26.34 13.52 -1.68
CA ALA A 67 26.89 14.81 -2.13
C ALA A 67 27.76 15.50 -1.07
N PHE A 68 27.52 15.23 0.21
CA PHE A 68 28.32 15.76 1.33
C PHE A 68 29.57 14.93 1.62
N THR A 69 29.56 13.63 1.30
CA THR A 69 30.70 12.73 1.52
C THR A 69 31.72 12.72 0.38
N VAL A 70 31.35 13.23 -0.81
CA VAL A 70 32.23 13.30 -2.01
C VAL A 70 32.87 14.70 -2.17
N ARG A 71 32.78 15.55 -1.15
CA ARG A 71 33.46 16.85 -1.09
C ARG A 71 34.55 16.81 -0.03
#